data_AF-A0A959CZC5-F1
#
_entry.id   AF-A0A959CZC5-F1
#
_cell.length_a   1.000
_cell.length_b   1.000
_cell.length_c   1.000
_cell.angle_alpha   90.00
_cell.angle_beta   90.00
_cell.angle_gamma   90.00
#
_symmetry.space_group_name_H-M   'P 1'
#
loop_
_entity.id
_entity.type
_entity.pdbx_description
1 polymer ?
#
loop_
_entity_poly.entity_id
_entity_poly.type
_entity_poly.pdbx_seq_one_letter_code
_entity_poly.pdbx_strand_id
1 'polypeptide(L)'
;MFAEKHYPEVMTPEELDAYLAKGWYRMGQTIFTTHFLCFGRTFYSAVWIRLPLKSYQFRKSLRKLLRRNQQQFRYRIRPASLTPEKEQLYRRYKASFPGILAPSLKDSLLDGEDFNIYNTYEVAV
;
A
#
# COMPACT_ATOMS: atom_id res chain seq x y z
N MET A 1 25.35 -0.03 -0.33
CA MET A 1 24.51 -0.82 -1.26
C MET A 1 23.46 0.10 -1.85
N PHE A 2 23.14 0.04 -3.15
CA PHE A 2 22.21 0.99 -3.79
C PHE A 2 20.74 0.61 -3.65
N ALA A 3 20.43 -0.68 -3.54
CA ALA A 3 19.10 -1.20 -3.26
C ALA A 3 19.23 -2.47 -2.41
N GLU A 4 18.30 -2.64 -1.48
CA GLU A 4 18.21 -3.77 -0.56
C GLU A 4 16.76 -4.26 -0.51
N LYS A 5 16.58 -5.57 -0.44
CA LYS A 5 15.27 -6.21 -0.37
C LYS A 5 15.32 -7.42 0.56
N HIS A 6 14.41 -7.45 1.52
CA HIS A 6 14.27 -8.53 2.50
C HIS A 6 12.97 -9.30 2.27
N TYR A 7 13.01 -10.60 2.59
CA TYR A 7 11.92 -11.57 2.45
C TYR A 7 11.62 -12.21 3.82
N PRO A 8 11.08 -11.43 4.78
CA PRO A 8 10.78 -11.95 6.09
C PRO A 8 9.58 -12.91 6.05
N GLU A 9 9.62 -13.97 6.85
CA GLU A 9 8.49 -14.91 7.00
C GLU A 9 7.39 -14.33 7.88
N VAL A 10 7.75 -13.46 8.83
CA VAL A 10 6.85 -12.76 9.75
C VAL A 10 7.31 -11.31 9.89
N MET A 11 6.37 -10.38 10.04
CA MET A 11 6.67 -8.98 10.32
C MET A 11 5.92 -8.52 11.57
N THR A 12 6.65 -8.35 12.68
CA THR A 12 6.06 -7.75 13.89
C THR A 12 5.84 -6.24 13.72
N PRO A 13 4.92 -5.62 14.49
CA PRO A 13 4.71 -4.18 14.45
C PRO A 13 6.01 -3.38 14.73
N GLU A 14 6.81 -3.82 15.69
CA GLU A 14 8.05 -3.14 16.10
C GLU A 14 9.13 -3.23 15.02
N GLU A 15 9.28 -4.40 14.38
CA GLU A 15 10.19 -4.58 13.25
C GLU A 15 9.77 -3.72 12.06
N LEU A 16 8.46 -3.69 11.76
CA LEU A 16 7.92 -2.85 10.71
C LEU A 16 8.25 -1.39 10.99
N ASP A 17 7.97 -0.88 12.19
CA ASP A 17 8.28 0.49 12.57
C ASP A 17 9.78 0.79 12.44
N ALA A 18 10.66 -0.15 12.81
CA ALA A 18 12.12 0.00 12.66
C ALA A 18 12.56 0.09 11.18
N TYR A 19 12.01 -0.74 10.29
CA TYR A 19 12.24 -0.64 8.85
C TYR A 19 11.73 0.69 8.32
N LEU A 20 10.49 1.04 8.70
CA LEU A 20 9.82 2.22 8.22
C LEU A 20 10.58 3.50 8.62
N ALA A 21 11.13 3.55 9.84
CA ALA A 21 11.96 4.65 10.34
C ALA A 21 13.26 4.82 9.53
N LYS A 22 13.80 3.74 8.94
CA LYS A 22 15.00 3.74 8.10
C LYS A 22 14.71 4.03 6.62
N GLY A 23 13.47 4.40 6.26
CA GLY A 23 13.10 4.67 4.87
C GLY A 23 12.95 3.40 4.03
N TRP A 24 12.48 2.31 4.63
CA TRP A 24 12.07 1.12 3.88
C TRP A 24 10.57 1.16 3.56
N TYR A 25 10.19 0.44 2.50
CA TYR A 25 8.84 0.41 1.96
C TYR A 25 8.38 -1.02 1.64
N ARG A 26 7.09 -1.26 1.82
CA ARG A 26 6.45 -2.57 1.54
C ARG A 26 6.16 -2.73 0.05
N MET A 27 6.41 -3.92 -0.49
CA MET A 27 5.95 -4.36 -1.81
C MET A 27 5.51 -5.82 -1.70
N GLY A 28 4.20 -6.08 -1.82
CA GLY A 28 3.64 -7.41 -1.57
C GLY A 28 3.88 -7.85 -0.12
N GLN A 29 4.53 -9.01 0.04
CA GLN A 29 5.02 -9.59 1.29
C GLN A 29 6.46 -9.19 1.59
N THR A 30 7.11 -8.40 0.74
CA THR A 30 8.52 -8.02 0.89
C THR A 30 8.68 -6.60 1.41
N ILE A 31 9.84 -6.29 1.97
CA ILE A 31 10.23 -4.94 2.38
C ILE A 31 11.55 -4.57 1.73
N PHE A 32 11.65 -3.37 1.18
CA PHE A 32 12.83 -2.96 0.42
C PHE A 32 13.14 -1.48 0.61
N THR A 33 14.37 -1.10 0.26
CA THR A 33 14.77 0.29 0.09
C THR A 33 15.67 0.41 -1.15
N THR A 34 15.63 1.57 -1.81
CA THR A 34 16.54 1.87 -2.93
C THR A 34 16.89 3.34 -2.92
N HIS A 35 18.07 3.66 -3.43
CA HIS A 35 18.50 5.03 -3.69
C HIS A 35 17.98 5.53 -5.03
N PHE A 36 17.73 4.63 -6.00
CA PHE A 36 17.36 5.00 -7.36
C PHE A 36 16.10 4.29 -7.84
N LEU A 37 15.25 5.05 -8.53
CA LEU A 37 14.12 4.58 -9.33
C LEU A 37 14.44 4.81 -10.80
N CYS A 38 14.16 3.82 -11.64
CA CYS A 38 14.34 3.92 -13.08
C CYS A 38 12.98 4.08 -13.75
N PHE A 39 12.80 5.19 -14.47
CA PHE A 39 11.63 5.41 -15.32
C PHE A 39 12.10 5.63 -16.76
N GLY A 40 11.86 4.66 -17.63
CA GLY A 40 12.38 4.65 -18.99
C GLY A 40 13.91 4.51 -19.01
N ARG A 41 14.60 5.58 -19.44
CA ARG A 41 16.07 5.64 -19.47
C ARG A 41 16.66 6.60 -18.42
N THR A 42 15.83 7.10 -17.50
CA THR A 42 16.21 8.12 -16.54
C THR A 42 16.19 7.57 -15.12
N PHE A 43 17.24 7.88 -14.36
CA PHE A 43 17.35 7.57 -12.94
C PHE A 43 16.91 8.75 -12.09
N TYR A 44 16.13 8.46 -11.05
CA TYR A 44 15.66 9.41 -10.06
C TYR A 44 16.09 8.96 -8.68
N SER A 45 16.46 9.89 -7.81
CA SER A 45 16.72 9.55 -6.41
C SER A 45 15.40 9.29 -5.68
N ALA A 46 15.31 8.21 -4.92
CA ALA A 46 14.16 7.91 -4.09
C ALA A 46 14.28 8.65 -2.74
N VAL A 47 13.24 9.39 -2.37
CA VAL A 47 13.14 10.04 -1.05
C VAL A 47 11.92 9.46 -0.33
N TRP A 48 12.18 8.64 0.68
CA TRP A 48 11.14 7.96 1.45
C TRP A 48 10.60 8.87 2.55
N ILE A 49 9.50 9.56 2.26
CA ILE A 49 8.89 10.51 3.19
C ILE A 49 7.93 9.83 4.18
N ARG A 50 7.96 10.28 5.43
CA ARG A 50 6.99 9.92 6.48
C ARG A 50 6.16 11.15 6.80
N LEU A 51 4.84 11.01 6.81
CA LEU A 51 3.94 12.07 7.22
C LEU A 51 3.59 11.89 8.72
N PRO A 52 3.96 12.84 9.62
CA PRO A 52 3.57 12.75 11.02
C PRO A 52 2.05 12.97 11.15
N LEU A 53 1.33 11.92 11.52
CA LEU A 53 -0.13 11.98 11.68
C LEU A 53 -0.59 12.18 13.13
N LYS A 54 0.29 12.04 14.13
CA LYS A 54 -0.07 12.02 15.57
C LYS A 54 -0.90 13.24 16.01
N SER A 55 -0.60 14.42 15.47
CA SER A 55 -1.29 15.68 15.75
C SER A 55 -2.03 16.25 14.55
N TYR A 56 -2.14 15.49 13.45
CA TYR A 56 -2.80 15.97 12.25
C TYR A 56 -4.30 16.13 12.46
N GLN A 57 -4.81 17.32 12.12
CA GLN A 57 -6.24 17.60 12.11
C GLN A 57 -6.69 18.04 10.72
N PHE A 58 -7.83 17.50 10.27
CA PHE A 58 -8.41 17.86 8.98
C PHE A 58 -8.74 19.35 8.92
N ARG A 59 -8.32 20.02 7.83
CA ARG A 59 -8.71 21.41 7.53
C ARG A 59 -10.23 21.51 7.27
N LYS A 60 -10.79 22.71 7.39
CA LYS A 60 -12.23 22.98 7.20
C LYS A 60 -12.78 22.42 5.88
N SER A 61 -12.03 22.54 4.79
CA SER A 61 -12.40 22.01 3.47
C SER A 61 -12.55 20.48 3.47
N LEU A 62 -11.59 19.77 4.06
CA LEU A 62 -11.64 18.31 4.18
C LEU A 62 -12.79 17.85 5.08
N ARG A 63 -13.04 18.54 6.21
CA ARG A 63 -14.21 18.24 7.05
C ARG A 63 -15.54 18.42 6.32
N LYS A 64 -15.65 19.46 5.47
CA LYS A 64 -16.84 19.67 4.62
C LYS A 64 -17.01 18.54 3.61
N LEU A 65 -15.92 18.11 2.96
CA LEU A 65 -15.94 16.99 2.03
C LEU A 65 -16.36 15.69 2.70
N LEU A 66 -15.77 15.37 3.87
CA LEU A 66 -16.11 14.19 4.65
C LEU A 66 -17.60 14.18 5.00
N ARG A 67 -18.14 15.29 5.51
CA ARG A 67 -19.57 15.39 5.84
C ARG A 67 -20.48 15.14 4.65
N ARG A 68 -20.14 15.67 3.47
CA ARG A 68 -20.93 15.45 2.25
C ARG A 68 -20.90 13.97 1.85
N ASN A 69 -19.73 13.35 1.85
CA ASN A 69 -19.60 11.95 1.47
C ASN A 69 -20.30 11.01 2.48
N GLN A 70 -20.27 11.34 3.78
CA GLN A 70 -20.96 10.58 4.83
C GLN A 70 -22.49 10.56 4.68
N GLN A 71 -23.09 11.48 3.93
CA GLN A 71 -24.52 11.45 3.64
C GLN A 71 -24.90 10.37 2.61
N GLN A 72 -23.95 9.89 1.81
CA GLN A 72 -24.19 8.96 0.71
C GLN A 72 -23.48 7.62 0.89
N PHE A 73 -22.37 7.61 1.63
CA PHE A 73 -21.50 6.46 1.77
C PHE A 73 -21.22 6.18 3.25
N ARG A 74 -21.26 4.90 3.62
CA ARG A 74 -20.83 4.44 4.94
C ARG A 74 -19.58 3.60 4.77
N TYR A 75 -18.44 4.09 5.25
CA TYR A 75 -17.22 3.30 5.24
C TYR A 75 -16.97 2.58 6.56
N ARG A 76 -16.19 1.51 6.51
CA ARG A 76 -15.70 0.74 7.67
C ARG A 76 -14.22 0.44 7.48
N ILE A 77 -13.47 0.50 8.57
CA ILE A 77 -12.09 0.01 8.62
C ILE A 77 -12.14 -1.39 9.23
N ARG A 78 -11.63 -2.39 8.51
CA ARG A 78 -11.68 -3.80 8.93
C ARG A 78 -10.43 -4.55 8.44
N PRO A 79 -10.12 -5.74 8.99
CA PRO A 79 -9.07 -6.60 8.43
C PRO A 79 -9.29 -6.79 6.94
N ALA A 80 -8.22 -6.67 6.16
CA ALA A 80 -8.28 -6.77 4.70
C ALA A 80 -8.74 -8.18 4.29
N SER A 81 -9.60 -8.26 3.28
CA SER A 81 -10.05 -9.54 2.72
C SER A 81 -9.95 -9.51 1.20
N LEU A 82 -9.46 -10.60 0.61
CA LEU A 82 -9.50 -10.80 -0.83
C LEU A 82 -10.80 -11.53 -1.16
N THR A 83 -11.69 -10.86 -1.88
CA THR A 83 -12.97 -11.44 -2.32
C THR A 83 -13.01 -11.55 -3.84
N PRO A 84 -13.81 -12.46 -4.41
CA PRO A 84 -13.96 -12.58 -5.86
C PRO A 84 -14.34 -11.27 -6.56
N GLU A 85 -15.16 -10.44 -5.92
CA GLU A 85 -15.60 -9.14 -6.45
C GLU A 85 -14.43 -8.15 -6.54
N LYS A 86 -13.53 -8.15 -5.55
CA LYS A 86 -12.33 -7.29 -5.57
C LYS A 86 -11.35 -7.74 -6.64
N GLU A 87 -11.22 -9.04 -6.84
CA GLU A 87 -10.44 -9.57 -7.97
C GLU A 87 -11.04 -9.17 -9.32
N GLN A 88 -12.37 -9.26 -9.47
CA GLN A 88 -13.04 -8.82 -10.68
C GLN A 88 -12.82 -7.33 -10.94
N LEU A 89 -12.88 -6.49 -9.89
CA LEU A 89 -12.58 -5.07 -9.98
C LEU A 89 -11.12 -4.83 -10.42
N TYR A 90 -10.17 -5.55 -9.82
CA TYR A 90 -8.76 -5.47 -10.20
C TYR A 90 -8.53 -5.87 -11.66
N ARG A 91 -9.16 -6.95 -12.15
CA ARG A 91 -9.08 -7.37 -13.56
C ARG A 91 -9.58 -6.28 -14.51
N ARG A 92 -10.68 -5.61 -14.17
CA ARG A 92 -11.22 -4.48 -14.96
C ARG A 92 -10.26 -3.30 -14.99
N TYR A 93 -9.67 -2.94 -13.85
CA TYR A 93 -8.66 -1.89 -13.76
C TYR A 93 -7.41 -2.23 -14.58
N LYS A 94 -6.94 -3.48 -14.46
CA LYS A 94 -5.75 -3.95 -15.18
C LYS A 94 -5.91 -3.87 -16.69
N ALA A 95 -7.09 -4.18 -17.22
CA ALA A 95 -7.36 -4.17 -18.65
C ALA A 95 -7.18 -2.78 -19.31
N SER A 96 -7.29 -1.70 -18.54
CA SER A 96 -7.11 -0.32 -19.03
C SER A 96 -5.81 0.35 -18.57
N PHE A 97 -4.98 -0.35 -17.79
CA PHE A 97 -3.75 0.22 -17.25
C PHE A 97 -2.61 0.14 -18.29
N PRO A 98 -1.89 1.24 -18.58
CA PRO A 98 -0.89 1.29 -19.66
C PRO A 98 0.44 0.58 -19.33
N GLY A 99 0.59 0.07 -18.10
CA GLY A 99 1.82 -0.57 -17.63
C GLY A 99 1.63 -2.05 -17.28
N ILE A 100 2.72 -2.66 -16.80
CA ILE A 100 2.71 -4.04 -16.33
C ILE A 100 2.20 -4.07 -14.90
N LEU A 101 1.17 -4.88 -14.66
CA LEU A 101 0.62 -5.14 -13.33
C LEU A 101 0.65 -6.64 -13.05
N ALA A 102 0.64 -6.98 -11.75
CA ALA A 102 0.61 -8.37 -11.28
C ALA A 102 -0.59 -9.15 -11.90
N PRO A 103 -0.48 -10.47 -12.09
CA PRO A 103 -1.53 -11.29 -12.71
C PRO A 103 -2.90 -11.13 -12.05
N SER A 104 -2.94 -11.13 -10.71
CA SER A 104 -4.13 -10.97 -9.88
C SER A 104 -3.94 -9.94 -8.76
N LEU A 105 -5.03 -9.58 -8.07
CA LEU A 105 -4.96 -8.76 -6.85
C LEU A 105 -4.21 -9.51 -5.73
N LYS A 106 -4.41 -10.84 -5.63
CA LYS A 106 -3.68 -11.71 -4.71
C LYS A 106 -2.17 -11.64 -4.95
N ASP A 107 -1.74 -11.74 -6.21
CA ASP A 107 -0.32 -11.57 -6.57
C ASP A 107 0.18 -10.17 -6.22
N SER A 108 -0.62 -9.13 -6.47
CA SER A 108 -0.22 -7.76 -6.21
C SER A 108 -0.02 -7.43 -4.72
N LEU A 109 -0.76 -8.09 -3.83
CA LEU A 109 -0.79 -7.74 -2.39
C LEU A 109 -0.08 -8.76 -1.51
N LEU A 110 -0.14 -10.04 -1.88
CA LEU A 110 0.35 -11.17 -1.09
C LEU A 110 1.42 -11.99 -1.83
N ASP A 111 1.92 -11.53 -2.98
CA ASP A 111 2.90 -12.26 -3.81
C ASP A 111 2.43 -13.68 -4.20
N GLY A 112 1.11 -13.90 -4.25
CA GLY A 112 0.49 -15.19 -4.61
C GLY A 112 0.22 -16.11 -3.41
N GLU A 113 0.64 -15.72 -2.22
CA GLU A 113 0.50 -16.50 -0.98
C GLU A 113 -0.92 -16.43 -0.37
N ASP A 114 -1.29 -17.44 0.41
CA ASP A 114 -2.57 -17.51 1.13
C ASP A 114 -2.54 -16.87 2.52
N PHE A 115 -1.37 -16.40 2.96
CA PHE A 115 -1.18 -15.69 4.22
C PHE A 115 -0.75 -14.24 3.98
N ASN A 116 -0.70 -13.43 5.03
CA ASN A 116 -0.20 -12.05 4.98
C ASN A 116 0.70 -11.81 6.17
N ILE A 117 1.96 -11.46 5.92
CA ILE A 117 2.92 -11.23 7.00
C ILE A 117 2.67 -9.88 7.70
N TYR A 118 1.89 -9.00 7.08
CA TYR A 118 1.58 -7.67 7.60
C TYR A 118 0.16 -7.60 8.15
N ASN A 119 0.02 -6.93 9.30
CA ASN A 119 -1.29 -6.56 9.85
C ASN A 119 -2.02 -5.53 8.97
N THR A 120 -2.75 -6.01 7.96
CA THR A 120 -3.31 -5.18 6.89
C THR A 120 -4.80 -4.95 7.10
N TYR A 121 -5.20 -3.68 7.08
CA TYR A 121 -6.59 -3.25 7.13
C TYR A 121 -7.01 -2.62 5.81
N GLU A 122 -8.30 -2.70 5.49
CA GLU A 122 -8.92 -2.05 4.35
C GLU A 122 -9.95 -1.00 4.79
N VAL A 123 -10.18 -0.02 3.93
CA VAL A 123 -11.35 0.85 3.99
C VAL A 123 -12.39 0.29 3.03
N ALA A 124 -13.43 -0.35 3.56
CA ALA A 124 -14.58 -0.83 2.80
C ALA A 124 -15.67 0.24 2.80
N VAL A 125 -16.31 0.45 1.65
CA VAL A 125 -17.46 1.37 1.46
C VAL A 125 -18.70 0.55 1.20
#